data_AF-A0A2E6HBE0-F1
#
_entry.id   AF-A0A2E6HBE0-F1
#
_cell.length_a   1.000
_cell.length_b   1.000
_cell.length_c   1.000
_cell.angle_alpha   90.00
_cell.angle_beta   90.00
_cell.angle_gamma   90.00
#
_symmetry.space_group_name_H-M   'P 1'
#
loop_
_entity.id
_entity.type
_entity.pdbx_description
1 polymer ?
#
loop_
_entity_poly.entity_id
_entity_poly.type
_entity_poly.pdbx_seq_one_letter_code
_entity_poly.pdbx_strand_id
1 'polypeptide(L)'
;MLKSLLIASTLLGSLAASANTVEVAIDLYSKRGEDTQNAKKAADIYTALAADAADTVKKAELLVSKSEALYYFGVRQKSDSAKLKVFNEGLEAGLEASKMLKGDESNKSLRARALYFYGSNIGKWGLAKGGTEPLKLFKSVLKPKMGELISLDESVEEYGVYRILGLAYVKVPGLLGGDKKKGLEMIRRGFENTVVETDDFTVSSNSTTTQYMLFALMKNKEKSEFCSLADEFYAFAESEREVQDEINPKLIPETQAEIEAFLEPKEDTNQEEIVKYYDKKC
;
A
#
# COMPACT_ATOMS: atom_id res chain seq x y z
N MET A 1 67.66 38.60 -0.35
CA MET A 1 67.09 37.61 0.58
C MET A 1 65.58 37.58 0.36
N LEU A 2 65.11 36.59 -0.40
CA LEU A 2 63.70 36.32 -0.65
C LEU A 2 63.06 35.74 0.62
N LYS A 3 61.96 36.34 1.09
CA LYS A 3 61.03 35.65 2.00
C LYS A 3 59.67 35.61 1.32
N SER A 4 59.40 34.46 0.71
CA SER A 4 58.09 34.07 0.21
C SER A 4 57.11 33.97 1.38
N LEU A 5 56.04 34.76 1.35
CA LEU A 5 54.90 34.60 2.25
C LEU A 5 53.79 33.88 1.47
N LEU A 6 53.71 32.57 1.66
CA LEU A 6 52.58 31.75 1.21
C LEU A 6 51.38 32.08 2.10
N ILE A 7 50.38 32.76 1.54
CA ILE A 7 49.05 32.87 2.15
C ILE A 7 48.29 31.61 1.75
N ALA A 8 48.11 30.71 2.71
CA ALA A 8 47.30 29.52 2.57
C ALA A 8 45.81 29.92 2.53
N SER A 9 45.19 29.85 1.36
CA SER A 9 43.74 29.87 1.22
C SER A 9 43.16 28.56 1.77
N THR A 10 42.71 28.57 3.02
CA THR A 10 41.81 27.53 3.53
C THR A 10 40.42 27.75 2.93
N LEU A 11 40.14 27.10 1.79
CA LEU A 11 38.78 26.77 1.39
C LEU A 11 38.21 25.81 2.44
N LEU A 12 37.47 26.34 3.41
CA LEU A 12 36.52 25.56 4.19
C LEU A 12 35.39 25.16 3.23
N GLY A 13 35.55 24.00 2.60
CA GLY A 13 34.46 23.32 1.92
C GLY A 13 33.39 23.01 2.98
N SER A 14 32.29 23.77 2.96
CA SER A 14 31.06 23.36 3.59
C SER A 14 30.59 22.10 2.88
N LEU A 15 31.01 20.94 3.39
CA LEU A 15 30.33 19.68 3.14
C LEU A 15 28.90 19.88 3.64
N ALA A 16 27.98 20.14 2.72
CA ALA A 16 26.57 19.94 2.97
C ALA A 16 26.39 18.44 3.21
N ALA A 17 26.67 17.98 4.43
CA ALA A 17 26.01 16.79 4.95
C ALA A 17 24.53 17.14 4.90
N SER A 18 23.80 16.67 3.88
CA SER A 18 22.35 16.79 3.91
C SER A 18 21.92 16.05 5.16
N ALA A 19 21.48 16.79 6.18
CA ALA A 19 20.96 16.16 7.39
C ALA A 19 19.82 15.25 6.94
N ASN A 20 19.91 13.96 7.28
CA ASN A 20 18.82 13.02 7.09
C ASN A 20 17.68 13.49 8.01
N THR A 21 16.70 14.24 7.48
CA THR A 21 15.53 14.72 8.24
C THR A 21 14.25 14.02 7.78
N VAL A 22 13.20 14.11 8.61
CA VAL A 22 11.87 13.58 8.27
C VAL A 22 11.32 14.27 7.02
N GLU A 23 11.54 15.56 6.87
CA GLU A 23 11.07 16.36 5.73
C GLU A 23 11.71 15.88 4.43
N VAL A 24 13.01 15.56 4.44
CA VAL A 24 13.70 15.00 3.27
C VAL A 24 13.12 13.63 2.90
N ALA A 25 12.83 12.78 3.88
CA ALA A 25 12.21 11.47 3.61
C ALA A 25 10.78 11.61 3.08
N ILE A 26 9.99 12.55 3.60
CA ILE A 26 8.64 12.85 3.12
C ILE A 26 8.68 13.36 1.68
N ASP A 27 9.57 14.32 1.35
CA ASP A 27 9.72 14.86 0.00
C ASP A 27 10.11 13.75 -0.99
N LEU A 28 11.10 12.91 -0.65
CA LEU A 28 11.48 11.77 -1.46
C LEU A 28 10.30 10.80 -1.67
N TYR A 29 9.57 10.46 -0.61
CA TYR A 29 8.43 9.56 -0.74
C TYR A 29 7.28 10.17 -1.55
N SER A 30 7.07 11.50 -1.50
CA SER A 30 6.09 12.17 -2.36
C SER A 30 6.45 12.06 -3.85
N LYS A 31 7.74 12.03 -4.18
CA LYS A 31 8.28 11.89 -5.55
C LYS A 31 8.56 10.44 -5.94
N ARG A 32 7.94 9.47 -5.27
CA ARG A 32 8.14 8.02 -5.53
C ARG A 32 7.68 7.57 -6.91
N GLY A 33 6.81 8.34 -7.56
CA GLY A 33 6.38 8.09 -8.95
C GLY A 33 7.34 8.56 -10.02
N GLU A 34 8.15 9.58 -9.73
CA GLU A 34 9.20 10.07 -10.63
C GLU A 34 10.37 9.08 -10.70
N ASP A 35 10.78 8.57 -9.54
CA ASP A 35 11.79 7.52 -9.42
C ASP A 35 11.42 6.59 -8.26
N THR A 36 11.22 5.32 -8.57
CA THR A 36 10.91 4.28 -7.57
C THR A 36 11.99 4.17 -6.49
N GLN A 37 13.25 4.52 -6.79
CA GLN A 37 14.31 4.57 -5.79
C GLN A 37 14.08 5.61 -4.71
N ASN A 38 13.28 6.65 -4.96
CA ASN A 38 12.99 7.66 -3.93
C ASN A 38 12.28 7.06 -2.72
N ALA A 39 11.40 6.06 -2.92
CA ALA A 39 10.80 5.33 -1.80
C ALA A 39 11.86 4.54 -1.00
N LYS A 40 12.85 3.93 -1.68
CA LYS A 40 13.95 3.24 -0.99
C LYS A 40 14.84 4.21 -0.21
N LYS A 41 15.19 5.36 -0.80
CA LYS A 41 15.96 6.42 -0.12
C LYS A 41 15.22 6.95 1.10
N ALA A 42 13.90 7.17 1.01
CA ALA A 42 13.06 7.56 2.14
C ALA A 42 13.10 6.50 3.26
N ALA A 43 12.96 5.20 2.91
CA ALA A 43 13.07 4.10 3.88
C ALA A 43 14.42 4.05 4.60
N ASP A 44 15.52 4.36 3.88
CA ASP A 44 16.86 4.42 4.47
C ASP A 44 17.00 5.58 5.47
N ILE A 45 16.44 6.75 5.14
CA ILE A 45 16.42 7.89 6.05
C ILE A 45 15.58 7.59 7.30
N TYR A 46 14.39 7.01 7.13
CA TYR A 46 13.56 6.59 8.27
C TYR A 46 14.27 5.57 9.15
N THR A 47 15.06 4.66 8.56
CA THR A 47 15.88 3.70 9.31
C THR A 47 16.91 4.40 10.19
N ALA A 48 17.67 5.34 9.63
CA ALA A 48 18.68 6.10 10.37
C ALA A 48 18.03 6.90 11.51
N LEU A 49 16.95 7.63 11.21
CA LEU A 49 16.22 8.42 12.21
C LEU A 49 15.62 7.56 13.33
N ALA A 50 15.09 6.38 13.02
CA ALA A 50 14.52 5.48 14.02
C ALA A 50 15.59 4.86 14.94
N ALA A 51 16.84 4.74 14.47
CA ALA A 51 17.96 4.27 15.29
C ALA A 51 18.33 5.29 16.38
N ASP A 52 18.24 6.59 16.06
CA ASP A 52 18.60 7.69 16.95
C ASP A 52 17.41 8.21 17.80
N ALA A 53 16.17 7.82 17.47
CA ALA A 53 14.98 8.25 18.18
C ALA A 53 14.90 7.65 19.60
N ALA A 54 14.96 8.51 20.62
CA ALA A 54 14.76 8.13 22.01
C ALA A 54 13.27 7.99 22.38
N ASP A 55 12.39 8.77 21.75
CA ASP A 55 10.95 8.70 21.98
C ASP A 55 10.33 7.47 21.28
N THR A 56 9.57 6.69 22.03
CA THR A 56 9.02 5.40 21.54
C THR A 56 7.96 5.62 20.46
N VAL A 57 7.10 6.62 20.62
CA VAL A 57 6.04 6.91 19.64
C VAL A 57 6.68 7.41 18.36
N LYS A 58 7.65 8.32 18.45
CA LYS A 58 8.38 8.84 17.29
C LYS A 58 9.13 7.75 16.54
N LYS A 59 9.78 6.84 17.27
CA LYS A 59 10.43 5.67 16.66
C LYS A 59 9.42 4.79 15.93
N ALA A 60 8.25 4.53 16.53
CA ALA A 60 7.19 3.76 15.90
C ALA A 60 6.66 4.45 14.62
N GLU A 61 6.43 5.77 14.63
CA GLU A 61 6.05 6.53 13.43
C GLU A 61 7.03 6.32 12.28
N LEU A 62 8.32 6.48 12.55
CA LEU A 62 9.38 6.32 11.54
C LEU A 62 9.41 4.89 10.99
N LEU A 63 9.22 3.88 11.84
CA LEU A 63 9.15 2.48 11.41
C LEU A 63 7.89 2.18 10.57
N VAL A 64 6.75 2.81 10.86
CA VAL A 64 5.55 2.71 10.01
C VAL A 64 5.82 3.32 8.64
N SER A 65 6.38 4.53 8.57
CA SER A 65 6.74 5.18 7.31
C SER A 65 7.79 4.40 6.52
N LYS A 66 8.74 3.75 7.21
CA LYS A 66 9.67 2.78 6.58
C LYS A 66 8.91 1.61 5.96
N SER A 67 7.98 0.99 6.70
CA SER A 67 7.20 -0.17 6.24
C SER A 67 6.38 0.14 4.99
N GLU A 68 5.76 1.32 4.94
CA GLU A 68 5.03 1.86 3.79
C GLU A 68 5.95 2.10 2.58
N ALA A 69 7.07 2.78 2.79
CA ALA A 69 8.01 3.08 1.72
C ALA A 69 8.59 1.80 1.10
N LEU A 70 8.89 0.79 1.92
CA LEU A 70 9.33 -0.52 1.47
C LEU A 70 8.22 -1.31 0.77
N TYR A 71 6.95 -1.19 1.18
CA TYR A 71 5.84 -1.79 0.46
C TYR A 71 5.78 -1.26 -0.98
N TYR A 72 5.80 0.08 -1.14
CA TYR A 72 5.77 0.72 -2.45
C TYR A 72 6.96 0.31 -3.33
N PHE A 73 8.16 0.31 -2.76
CA PHE A 73 9.38 -0.09 -3.47
C PHE A 73 9.35 -1.58 -3.85
N GLY A 74 8.82 -2.42 -2.95
CA GLY A 74 8.74 -3.86 -3.08
C GLY A 74 7.83 -4.31 -4.22
N VAL A 75 6.66 -3.69 -4.39
CA VAL A 75 5.71 -4.07 -5.45
C VAL A 75 6.25 -3.82 -6.86
N ARG A 76 7.28 -2.98 -6.99
CA ARG A 76 7.95 -2.64 -8.25
C ARG A 76 9.25 -3.42 -8.50
N GLN A 77 9.63 -4.32 -7.59
CA GLN A 77 10.77 -5.20 -7.82
C GLN A 77 10.44 -6.26 -8.89
N LYS A 78 11.40 -6.51 -9.79
CA LYS A 78 11.20 -7.43 -10.92
C LYS A 78 11.33 -8.91 -10.53
N SER A 79 12.26 -9.24 -9.63
CA SER A 79 12.52 -10.62 -9.22
C SER A 79 11.91 -10.93 -7.87
N ASP A 80 11.48 -12.18 -7.69
CA ASP A 80 10.90 -12.62 -6.41
C ASP A 80 11.93 -12.60 -5.28
N SER A 81 13.20 -12.86 -5.56
CA SER A 81 14.28 -12.71 -4.57
C SER A 81 14.39 -11.26 -4.04
N ALA A 82 14.32 -10.27 -4.94
CA ALA A 82 14.34 -8.86 -4.54
C ALA A 82 13.06 -8.48 -3.75
N LYS A 83 11.89 -8.94 -4.21
CA LYS A 83 10.62 -8.77 -3.48
C LYS A 83 10.69 -9.34 -2.06
N LEU A 84 11.16 -10.58 -1.91
CA LEU A 84 11.25 -11.26 -0.63
C LEU A 84 12.11 -10.48 0.36
N LYS A 85 13.27 -9.96 -0.08
CA LYS A 85 14.14 -9.14 0.78
C LYS A 85 13.44 -7.86 1.23
N VAL A 86 12.89 -7.10 0.28
CA VAL A 86 12.28 -5.79 0.56
C VAL A 86 11.03 -5.94 1.44
N PHE A 87 10.14 -6.87 1.12
CA PHE A 87 8.93 -7.09 1.91
C PHE A 87 9.23 -7.67 3.31
N ASN A 88 10.31 -8.46 3.46
CA ASN A 88 10.74 -8.91 4.79
C ASN A 88 11.18 -7.74 5.67
N GLU A 89 11.95 -6.80 5.11
CA GLU A 89 12.34 -5.61 5.85
C GLU A 89 11.12 -4.73 6.20
N GLY A 90 10.17 -4.61 5.26
CA GLY A 90 8.92 -3.86 5.48
C GLY A 90 8.05 -4.47 6.57
N LEU A 91 7.87 -5.80 6.59
CA LEU A 91 7.07 -6.47 7.62
C LEU A 91 7.76 -6.44 9.00
N GLU A 92 9.09 -6.50 9.06
CA GLU A 92 9.82 -6.37 10.33
C GLU A 92 9.57 -5.00 10.96
N ALA A 93 9.70 -3.92 10.17
CA ALA A 93 9.46 -2.55 10.63
C ALA A 93 8.02 -2.34 11.13
N GLY A 94 7.02 -2.78 10.36
CA GLY A 94 5.60 -2.63 10.75
C GLY A 94 5.25 -3.46 11.99
N LEU A 95 5.80 -4.67 12.12
CA LEU A 95 5.58 -5.51 13.30
C LEU A 95 6.25 -4.93 14.55
N GLU A 96 7.46 -4.39 14.42
CA GLU A 96 8.17 -3.73 15.52
C GLU A 96 7.42 -2.50 16.02
N ALA A 97 7.00 -1.61 15.12
CA ALA A 97 6.19 -0.44 15.46
C ALA A 97 4.89 -0.84 16.18
N SER A 98 4.18 -1.87 15.68
CA SER A 98 2.96 -2.36 16.32
C SER A 98 3.19 -2.88 17.74
N LYS A 99 4.33 -3.54 17.99
CA LYS A 99 4.70 -4.03 19.33
C LYS A 99 5.04 -2.90 20.29
N MET A 100 5.75 -1.88 19.83
CA MET A 100 6.12 -0.71 20.63
C MET A 100 4.88 0.03 21.17
N LEU A 101 3.82 0.11 20.36
CA LEU A 101 2.58 0.80 20.70
C LEU A 101 1.56 -0.09 21.42
N LYS A 102 1.93 -1.30 21.82
CA LYS A 102 1.00 -2.25 22.45
C LYS A 102 0.57 -1.75 23.83
N GLY A 103 -0.74 -1.57 24.00
CA GLY A 103 -1.33 -1.08 25.25
C GLY A 103 -1.36 0.44 25.38
N ASP A 104 -0.85 1.17 24.39
CA ASP A 104 -1.00 2.62 24.30
C ASP A 104 -2.28 2.98 23.53
N GLU A 105 -3.36 3.20 24.29
CA GLU A 105 -4.67 3.55 23.75
C GLU A 105 -4.68 4.92 23.04
N SER A 106 -3.75 5.82 23.38
CA SER A 106 -3.66 7.14 22.75
C SER A 106 -3.12 7.06 21.32
N ASN A 107 -2.37 6.00 21.00
CA ASN A 107 -1.73 5.77 19.70
C ASN A 107 -2.32 4.57 18.94
N LYS A 108 -3.57 4.18 19.24
CA LYS A 108 -4.24 3.03 18.61
C LYS A 108 -4.29 3.11 17.08
N SER A 109 -4.52 4.28 16.51
CA SER A 109 -4.59 4.49 15.05
C SER A 109 -3.22 4.31 14.40
N LEU A 110 -2.15 4.80 15.03
CA LEU A 110 -0.78 4.56 14.55
C LEU A 110 -0.42 3.06 14.62
N ARG A 111 -0.84 2.36 15.68
CA ARG A 111 -0.68 0.90 15.79
C ARG A 111 -1.49 0.14 14.74
N ALA A 112 -2.72 0.56 14.45
CA ALA A 112 -3.52 0.01 13.37
C ALA A 112 -2.84 0.21 12.01
N ARG A 113 -2.27 1.39 11.76
CA ARG A 113 -1.45 1.68 10.56
C ARG A 113 -0.20 0.81 10.47
N ALA A 114 0.48 0.58 11.58
CA ALA A 114 1.60 -0.37 11.64
C ALA A 114 1.16 -1.80 11.25
N LEU A 115 0.01 -2.25 11.76
CA LEU A 115 -0.57 -3.54 11.39
C LEU A 115 -0.98 -3.60 9.92
N TYR A 116 -1.52 -2.51 9.37
CA TYR A 116 -1.90 -2.42 7.96
C TYR A 116 -0.70 -2.66 7.04
N PHE A 117 0.40 -1.92 7.23
CA PHE A 117 1.59 -2.10 6.40
C PHE A 117 2.31 -3.41 6.68
N TYR A 118 2.27 -3.92 7.92
CA TYR A 118 2.70 -5.29 8.21
C TYR A 118 1.91 -6.33 7.37
N GLY A 119 0.58 -6.22 7.37
CA GLY A 119 -0.33 -7.08 6.60
C GLY A 119 -0.12 -7.00 5.08
N SER A 120 0.09 -5.78 4.59
CA SER A 120 0.35 -5.51 3.17
C SER A 120 1.68 -6.13 2.72
N ASN A 121 2.76 -5.92 3.50
CA ASN A 121 4.07 -6.49 3.22
C ASN A 121 4.06 -8.03 3.32
N ILE A 122 3.46 -8.61 4.37
CA ILE A 122 3.44 -10.09 4.52
C ILE A 122 2.61 -10.77 3.42
N GLY A 123 1.53 -10.14 2.96
CA GLY A 123 0.74 -10.63 1.83
C GLY A 123 1.58 -10.71 0.56
N LYS A 124 2.29 -9.63 0.21
CA LYS A 124 3.16 -9.60 -0.99
C LYS A 124 4.38 -10.50 -0.84
N TRP A 125 4.96 -10.60 0.36
CA TRP A 125 6.04 -11.54 0.67
C TRP A 125 5.59 -12.99 0.43
N GLY A 126 4.42 -13.38 0.94
CA GLY A 126 3.86 -14.71 0.76
C GLY A 126 3.64 -15.03 -0.72
N LEU A 127 3.09 -14.08 -1.49
CA LEU A 127 2.91 -14.24 -2.94
C LEU A 127 4.24 -14.43 -3.67
N ALA A 128 5.27 -13.65 -3.33
CA ALA A 128 6.61 -13.80 -3.91
C ALA A 128 7.28 -15.12 -3.50
N LYS A 129 6.97 -15.65 -2.31
CA LYS A 129 7.46 -16.97 -1.87
C LYS A 129 6.82 -18.12 -2.65
N GLY A 130 5.56 -17.95 -3.04
CA GLY A 130 4.80 -18.91 -3.83
C GLY A 130 4.41 -20.17 -3.07
N GLY A 131 3.99 -21.20 -3.82
CA GLY A 131 3.55 -22.48 -3.29
C GLY A 131 2.35 -22.35 -2.34
N THR A 132 2.45 -22.98 -1.16
CA THR A 132 1.38 -22.96 -0.14
C THR A 132 1.54 -21.83 0.88
N GLU A 133 2.57 -21.00 0.75
CA GLU A 133 2.91 -19.99 1.75
C GLU A 133 1.84 -18.92 1.94
N PRO A 134 1.25 -18.33 0.88
CA PRO A 134 0.15 -17.36 1.05
C PRO A 134 -1.02 -17.92 1.87
N LEU A 135 -1.33 -19.21 1.70
CA LEU A 135 -2.44 -19.88 2.35
C LEU A 135 -2.17 -20.09 3.85
N LYS A 136 -0.95 -20.51 4.19
CA LYS A 136 -0.51 -20.63 5.58
C LYS A 136 -0.56 -19.27 6.28
N LEU A 137 0.06 -18.26 5.68
CA LEU A 137 0.15 -16.91 6.22
C LEU A 137 -1.23 -16.26 6.38
N PHE A 138 -2.14 -16.47 5.42
CA PHE A 138 -3.51 -15.98 5.56
C PHE A 138 -4.16 -16.46 6.86
N LYS A 139 -4.08 -17.76 7.13
CA LYS A 139 -4.71 -18.38 8.29
C LYS A 139 -4.01 -18.05 9.60
N SER A 140 -2.69 -18.16 9.66
CA SER A 140 -1.94 -18.05 10.93
C SER A 140 -1.53 -16.64 11.29
N VAL A 141 -1.46 -15.71 10.34
CA VAL A 141 -0.89 -14.37 10.56
C VAL A 141 -1.82 -13.26 10.08
N LEU A 142 -2.17 -13.23 8.79
CA LEU A 142 -2.87 -12.08 8.21
C LEU A 142 -4.26 -11.92 8.84
N LYS A 143 -5.06 -12.99 8.89
CA LYS A 143 -6.41 -12.94 9.47
C LYS A 143 -6.44 -12.44 10.93
N PRO A 144 -5.67 -13.00 11.89
CA PRO A 144 -5.68 -12.49 13.26
C PRO A 144 -5.16 -11.05 13.36
N LYS A 145 -4.13 -10.67 12.59
CA LYS A 145 -3.55 -9.32 12.65
C LYS A 145 -4.42 -8.22 12.04
N MET A 146 -5.13 -8.54 10.96
CA MET A 146 -6.14 -7.64 10.42
C MET A 146 -7.37 -7.55 11.33
N GLY A 147 -7.73 -8.62 12.04
CA GLY A 147 -8.77 -8.55 13.09
C GLY A 147 -8.37 -7.64 14.27
N GLU A 148 -7.09 -7.69 14.66
CA GLU A 148 -6.53 -6.77 15.65
C GLU A 148 -6.58 -5.31 15.15
N LEU A 149 -6.22 -5.06 13.89
CA LEU A 149 -6.33 -3.75 13.25
C LEU A 149 -7.77 -3.21 13.31
N ILE A 150 -8.76 -4.00 12.88
CA ILE A 150 -10.18 -3.61 12.91
C ILE A 150 -10.61 -3.20 14.32
N SER A 151 -10.14 -3.91 15.33
CA SER A 151 -10.49 -3.63 16.74
C SER A 151 -9.85 -2.34 17.27
N LEU A 152 -8.75 -1.89 16.67
CA LEU A 152 -8.04 -0.67 17.05
C LEU A 152 -8.61 0.55 16.34
N ASP A 153 -8.59 0.52 15.01
CA ASP A 153 -9.08 1.57 14.13
C ASP A 153 -9.20 1.03 12.69
N GLU A 154 -10.42 0.70 12.30
CA GLU A 154 -10.72 0.18 10.96
C GLU A 154 -10.62 1.22 9.84
N SER A 155 -10.61 2.52 10.14
CA SER A 155 -10.64 3.59 9.14
C SER A 155 -9.28 3.85 8.48
N VAL A 156 -8.21 3.37 9.11
CA VAL A 156 -6.83 3.54 8.67
C VAL A 156 -6.63 3.09 7.23
N GLU A 157 -5.91 3.92 6.46
CA GLU A 157 -5.56 3.65 5.06
C GLU A 157 -6.82 3.37 4.22
N GLU A 158 -7.83 4.23 4.40
CA GLU A 158 -9.12 4.21 3.70
C GLU A 158 -9.84 2.87 3.84
N TYR A 159 -10.03 2.45 5.09
CA TYR A 159 -10.64 1.16 5.38
C TYR A 159 -9.93 -0.03 4.73
N GLY A 160 -8.63 0.13 4.42
CA GLY A 160 -7.84 -0.78 3.60
C GLY A 160 -7.71 -2.20 4.18
N VAL A 161 -7.96 -2.39 5.47
CA VAL A 161 -8.04 -3.71 6.11
C VAL A 161 -9.08 -4.62 5.45
N TYR A 162 -10.22 -4.04 5.03
CA TYR A 162 -11.29 -4.78 4.39
C TYR A 162 -10.94 -5.19 2.97
N ARG A 163 -10.16 -4.36 2.26
CA ARG A 163 -9.62 -4.69 0.94
C ARG A 163 -8.64 -5.86 1.01
N ILE A 164 -7.73 -5.87 2.01
CA ILE A 164 -6.76 -6.95 2.24
C ILE A 164 -7.47 -8.26 2.59
N LEU A 165 -8.32 -8.25 3.61
CA LEU A 165 -9.00 -9.46 4.08
C LEU A 165 -10.00 -9.97 3.05
N GLY A 166 -10.81 -9.07 2.48
CA GLY A 166 -11.84 -9.47 1.55
C GLY A 166 -11.27 -10.09 0.28
N LEU A 167 -10.19 -9.52 -0.29
CA LEU A 167 -9.52 -10.14 -1.43
C LEU A 167 -8.97 -11.52 -1.08
N ALA A 168 -8.33 -11.67 0.09
CA ALA A 168 -7.82 -12.96 0.54
C ALA A 168 -8.95 -13.99 0.68
N TYR A 169 -10.09 -13.60 1.26
CA TYR A 169 -11.27 -14.45 1.37
C TYR A 169 -11.84 -14.88 0.01
N VAL A 170 -11.85 -13.99 -0.99
CA VAL A 170 -12.30 -14.31 -2.35
C VAL A 170 -11.34 -15.27 -3.07
N LYS A 171 -10.02 -15.08 -2.89
CA LYS A 171 -8.98 -15.85 -3.61
C LYS A 171 -8.66 -17.20 -2.98
N VAL A 172 -8.75 -17.33 -1.66
CA VAL A 172 -8.42 -18.58 -0.97
C VAL A 172 -9.52 -19.63 -1.26
N PRO A 173 -9.16 -20.89 -1.57
CA PRO A 173 -10.16 -21.94 -1.72
C PRO A 173 -10.96 -22.19 -0.43
N GLY A 174 -12.25 -22.53 -0.54
CA GLY A 174 -13.14 -22.72 0.60
C GLY A 174 -12.64 -23.74 1.64
N LEU A 175 -12.11 -24.87 1.18
CA LEU A 175 -11.51 -25.91 2.05
C LEU A 175 -10.30 -25.40 2.88
N LEU A 176 -9.69 -24.29 2.47
CA LEU A 176 -8.53 -23.68 3.12
C LEU A 176 -8.90 -22.40 3.90
N GLY A 177 -10.19 -22.15 4.09
CA GLY A 177 -10.70 -21.05 4.91
C GLY A 177 -11.07 -19.79 4.13
N GLY A 178 -11.10 -19.85 2.80
CA GLY A 178 -11.70 -18.81 1.97
C GLY A 178 -13.22 -18.85 2.01
N ASP A 179 -13.83 -17.73 1.67
CA ASP A 179 -15.28 -17.55 1.67
C ASP A 179 -15.60 -16.34 0.78
N LYS A 180 -16.08 -16.59 -0.43
CA LYS A 180 -16.31 -15.54 -1.42
C LYS A 180 -17.38 -14.54 -0.99
N LYS A 181 -18.42 -15.00 -0.28
CA LYS A 181 -19.50 -14.13 0.19
C LYS A 181 -19.00 -13.21 1.28
N LYS A 182 -18.30 -13.77 2.27
CA LYS A 182 -17.62 -12.97 3.29
C LYS A 182 -16.60 -12.01 2.68
N GLY A 183 -15.88 -12.46 1.66
CA GLY A 183 -14.92 -11.62 0.95
C GLY A 183 -15.57 -10.41 0.27
N LEU A 184 -16.73 -10.62 -0.37
CA LEU A 184 -17.55 -9.56 -0.93
C LEU A 184 -18.09 -8.61 0.16
N GLU A 185 -18.64 -9.13 1.25
CA GLU A 185 -19.13 -8.31 2.36
C GLU A 185 -18.04 -7.40 2.94
N MET A 186 -16.82 -7.93 3.08
CA MET A 186 -15.69 -7.14 3.55
C MET A 186 -15.33 -6.04 2.55
N ILE A 187 -15.09 -6.38 1.28
CA ILE A 187 -14.71 -5.37 0.28
C ILE A 187 -15.82 -4.31 0.13
N ARG A 188 -17.09 -4.72 0.15
CA ARG A 188 -18.25 -3.82 0.13
C ARG A 188 -18.19 -2.81 1.27
N ARG A 189 -17.90 -3.25 2.50
CA ARG A 189 -17.75 -2.32 3.64
C ARG A 189 -16.62 -1.31 3.40
N GLY A 190 -15.49 -1.75 2.86
CA GLY A 190 -14.40 -0.83 2.47
C GLY A 190 -14.85 0.17 1.40
N PHE A 191 -15.53 -0.31 0.36
CA PHE A 191 -16.06 0.51 -0.72
C PHE A 191 -17.06 1.55 -0.21
N GLU A 192 -18.11 1.14 0.49
CA GLU A 192 -19.18 2.02 1.01
C GLU A 192 -18.68 3.14 1.93
N ASN A 193 -17.59 2.90 2.68
CA ASN A 193 -16.99 3.93 3.56
C ASN A 193 -15.97 4.83 2.85
N THR A 194 -15.75 4.61 1.56
CA THR A 194 -14.78 5.37 0.75
C THR A 194 -15.38 5.85 -0.57
N VAL A 195 -16.70 5.76 -0.75
CA VAL A 195 -17.37 6.21 -1.96
C VAL A 195 -17.15 7.71 -2.17
N VAL A 196 -16.84 8.08 -3.39
CA VAL A 196 -16.85 9.43 -3.94
C VAL A 196 -17.85 9.45 -5.09
N GLU A 197 -18.80 10.36 -5.01
CA GLU A 197 -19.83 10.60 -6.03
C GLU A 197 -19.49 11.90 -6.74
N THR A 198 -19.40 11.85 -8.07
CA THR A 198 -19.32 13.02 -8.95
C THR A 198 -20.56 13.09 -9.83
N ASP A 199 -20.67 14.11 -10.67
CA ASP A 199 -21.75 14.18 -11.67
C ASP A 199 -21.63 13.07 -12.74
N ASP A 200 -20.43 12.50 -12.92
CA ASP A 200 -20.11 11.57 -14.01
C ASP A 200 -19.94 10.12 -13.55
N PHE A 201 -19.56 9.88 -12.30
CA PHE A 201 -19.33 8.52 -11.79
C PHE A 201 -19.40 8.38 -10.26
N THR A 202 -19.59 7.14 -9.80
CA THR A 202 -19.53 6.74 -8.38
C THR A 202 -18.51 5.62 -8.16
N VAL A 203 -17.39 5.93 -7.52
CA VAL A 203 -16.29 4.98 -7.25
C VAL A 203 -15.73 5.15 -5.83
N SER A 204 -14.91 4.23 -5.35
CA SER A 204 -14.12 4.47 -4.13
C SER A 204 -13.00 5.48 -4.38
N SER A 205 -12.68 6.31 -3.38
CA SER A 205 -11.47 7.17 -3.33
C SER A 205 -10.17 6.39 -3.47
N ASN A 206 -10.23 5.07 -3.33
CA ASN A 206 -9.14 4.14 -3.55
C ASN A 206 -9.48 3.23 -4.75
N SER A 207 -8.85 3.45 -5.90
CA SER A 207 -9.11 2.67 -7.13
C SER A 207 -8.94 1.16 -6.93
N THR A 208 -7.99 0.73 -6.09
CA THR A 208 -7.82 -0.69 -5.76
C THR A 208 -9.08 -1.27 -5.11
N THR A 209 -9.77 -0.50 -4.25
CA THR A 209 -11.01 -0.93 -3.58
C THR A 209 -12.11 -1.17 -4.61
N THR A 210 -12.32 -0.26 -5.57
CA THR A 210 -13.29 -0.44 -6.66
C THR A 210 -12.97 -1.67 -7.50
N GLN A 211 -11.71 -1.84 -7.92
CA GLN A 211 -11.30 -3.02 -8.70
C GLN A 211 -11.50 -4.34 -7.93
N TYR A 212 -11.24 -4.35 -6.62
CA TYR A 212 -11.47 -5.55 -5.82
C TYR A 212 -12.95 -5.82 -5.61
N MET A 213 -13.78 -4.77 -5.56
CA MET A 213 -15.24 -4.90 -5.52
C MET A 213 -15.75 -5.56 -6.80
N LEU A 214 -15.32 -5.07 -7.98
CA LEU A 214 -15.60 -5.69 -9.28
C LEU A 214 -15.18 -7.16 -9.30
N PHE A 215 -13.95 -7.47 -8.86
CA PHE A 215 -13.48 -8.84 -8.77
C PHE A 215 -14.37 -9.71 -7.86
N ALA A 216 -14.75 -9.20 -6.69
CA ALA A 216 -15.58 -9.93 -5.73
C ALA A 216 -17.00 -10.16 -6.26
N LEU A 217 -17.62 -9.16 -6.87
CA LEU A 217 -18.94 -9.26 -7.51
C LEU A 217 -18.93 -10.33 -8.61
N MET A 218 -17.92 -10.29 -9.50
CA MET A 218 -17.72 -11.28 -10.54
C MET A 218 -17.60 -12.70 -9.95
N LYS A 219 -16.74 -12.90 -8.93
CA LYS A 219 -16.52 -14.23 -8.32
C LYS A 219 -17.75 -14.75 -7.56
N ASN A 220 -18.65 -13.87 -7.12
CA ASN A 220 -19.93 -14.20 -6.50
C ASN A 220 -21.11 -14.26 -7.49
N LYS A 221 -20.88 -13.94 -8.77
CA LYS A 221 -21.90 -13.93 -9.84
C LYS A 221 -22.98 -12.86 -9.66
N GLU A 222 -22.65 -11.76 -9.00
CA GLU A 222 -23.54 -10.60 -8.81
C GLU A 222 -23.55 -9.72 -10.08
N LYS A 223 -24.12 -10.25 -11.18
CA LYS A 223 -24.00 -9.67 -12.53
C LYS A 223 -24.47 -8.22 -12.63
N SER A 224 -25.66 -7.92 -12.10
CA SER A 224 -26.29 -6.59 -12.27
C SER A 224 -25.44 -5.52 -11.61
N GLU A 225 -25.01 -5.78 -10.38
CA GLU A 225 -24.18 -4.85 -9.63
C GLU A 225 -22.77 -4.75 -10.22
N PHE A 226 -22.21 -5.87 -10.70
CA PHE A 226 -20.93 -5.86 -11.42
C PHE A 226 -20.97 -4.92 -12.62
N CYS A 227 -21.98 -5.05 -13.50
CA CYS A 227 -22.03 -4.25 -14.73
C CYS A 227 -22.20 -2.77 -14.40
N SER A 228 -23.11 -2.43 -13.48
CA SER A 228 -23.29 -1.05 -13.03
C SER A 228 -21.97 -0.46 -12.51
N LEU A 229 -21.29 -1.13 -11.57
CA LEU A 229 -20.02 -0.60 -11.04
C LEU A 229 -18.89 -0.58 -12.08
N ALA A 230 -18.92 -1.48 -13.06
CA ALA A 230 -17.90 -1.51 -14.12
C ALA A 230 -18.05 -0.29 -15.03
N ASP A 231 -19.29 0.07 -15.41
CA ASP A 231 -19.58 1.28 -16.18
C ASP A 231 -19.08 2.53 -15.46
N GLU A 232 -19.36 2.65 -14.16
CA GLU A 232 -18.87 3.75 -13.31
C GLU A 232 -17.33 3.80 -13.28
N PHE A 233 -16.67 2.64 -13.16
CA PHE A 233 -15.22 2.59 -13.12
C PHE A 233 -14.56 2.87 -14.47
N TYR A 234 -15.18 2.50 -15.59
CA TYR A 234 -14.71 2.91 -16.93
C TYR A 234 -14.85 4.42 -17.11
N ALA A 235 -15.97 5.02 -16.73
CA ALA A 235 -16.16 6.48 -16.78
C ALA A 235 -15.07 7.21 -15.97
N PHE A 236 -14.75 6.71 -14.77
CA PHE A 236 -13.63 7.21 -13.97
C PHE A 236 -12.27 6.99 -14.67
N ALA A 237 -11.98 5.78 -15.15
CA ALA A 237 -10.70 5.43 -15.76
C ALA A 237 -10.42 6.19 -17.06
N GLU A 238 -11.46 6.56 -17.81
CA GLU A 238 -11.38 7.33 -19.06
C GLU A 238 -11.47 8.85 -18.84
N SER A 239 -11.77 9.31 -17.62
CA SER A 239 -11.82 10.73 -17.27
C SER A 239 -10.44 11.41 -17.38
N GLU A 240 -10.43 12.74 -17.38
CA GLU A 240 -9.19 13.50 -17.40
C GLU A 240 -8.32 13.19 -16.17
N ARG A 241 -7.00 13.13 -16.36
CA ARG A 241 -6.06 12.82 -15.28
C ARG A 241 -6.21 13.76 -14.07
N GLU A 242 -6.53 15.03 -14.29
CA GLU A 242 -6.77 15.98 -13.20
C GLU A 242 -7.91 15.51 -12.30
N VAL A 243 -9.03 15.07 -12.88
CA VAL A 243 -10.16 14.48 -12.15
C VAL A 243 -9.72 13.24 -11.38
N GLN A 244 -8.94 12.36 -11.99
CA GLN A 244 -8.44 11.14 -11.33
C GLN A 244 -7.53 11.44 -10.14
N ASP A 245 -6.63 12.40 -10.30
CA ASP A 245 -5.65 12.81 -9.30
C ASP A 245 -6.34 13.57 -8.14
N GLU A 246 -7.44 14.27 -8.39
CA GLU A 246 -8.26 14.96 -7.39
C GLU A 246 -9.03 14.01 -6.45
N ILE A 247 -9.48 12.84 -6.96
CA ILE A 247 -10.19 11.85 -6.14
C ILE A 247 -9.34 11.42 -4.93
N ASN A 248 -8.04 11.23 -5.12
CA ASN A 248 -7.13 10.93 -4.02
C ASN A 248 -5.66 11.31 -4.31
N PRO A 249 -5.25 12.54 -3.94
CA PRO A 249 -3.90 13.03 -4.22
C PRO A 249 -2.81 12.28 -3.42
N LYS A 250 -3.17 11.54 -2.36
CA LYS A 250 -2.21 10.77 -1.56
C LYS A 250 -1.75 9.50 -2.25
N LEU A 251 -2.57 8.95 -3.14
CA LEU A 251 -2.32 7.72 -3.90
C LEU A 251 -1.73 7.98 -5.28
N ILE A 252 -1.12 9.15 -5.51
CA ILE A 252 -0.33 9.39 -6.70
C ILE A 252 1.10 8.89 -6.43
N PRO A 253 1.64 7.97 -7.26
CA PRO A 253 1.18 7.57 -8.60
C PRO A 253 0.39 6.25 -8.67
N GLU A 254 0.04 5.64 -7.53
CA GLU A 254 -0.64 4.35 -7.48
C GLU A 254 -1.94 4.32 -8.28
N THR A 255 -2.83 5.31 -8.12
CA THR A 255 -4.11 5.40 -8.85
C THR A 255 -3.88 5.34 -10.35
N GLN A 256 -2.90 6.09 -10.86
CA GLN A 256 -2.57 6.14 -12.29
C GLN A 256 -2.09 4.78 -12.82
N ALA A 257 -1.19 4.11 -12.07
CA ALA A 257 -0.73 2.78 -12.43
C ALA A 257 -1.86 1.72 -12.37
N GLU A 258 -2.85 1.91 -11.50
CA GLU A 258 -3.99 1.01 -11.37
C GLU A 258 -5.03 1.19 -12.47
N ILE A 259 -5.25 2.43 -12.91
CA ILE A 259 -6.09 2.76 -14.07
C ILE A 259 -5.45 2.20 -15.35
N GLU A 260 -4.16 2.44 -15.57
CA GLU A 260 -3.41 1.90 -16.72
C GLU A 260 -3.50 0.36 -16.74
N ALA A 261 -3.28 -0.30 -15.59
CA ALA A 261 -3.39 -1.75 -15.49
C ALA A 261 -4.82 -2.31 -15.68
N PHE A 262 -5.85 -1.46 -15.52
CA PHE A 262 -7.23 -1.85 -15.77
C PHE A 262 -7.61 -1.70 -17.25
N LEU A 263 -7.23 -0.59 -17.88
CA LEU A 263 -7.47 -0.33 -19.30
C LEU A 263 -6.61 -1.22 -20.21
N GLU A 264 -5.39 -1.52 -19.78
CA GLU A 264 -4.44 -2.40 -20.50
C GLU A 264 -4.04 -3.60 -19.61
N PRO A 265 -4.97 -4.53 -19.35
CA PRO A 265 -4.71 -5.62 -18.41
C PRO A 265 -3.69 -6.60 -18.99
N LYS A 266 -2.71 -6.96 -18.16
CA LYS A 266 -1.75 -8.04 -18.47
C LYS A 266 -2.41 -9.41 -18.34
N GLU A 267 -1.93 -10.38 -19.10
CA GLU A 267 -2.36 -11.77 -19.00
C GLU A 267 -2.23 -12.32 -17.57
N ASP A 268 -3.17 -13.18 -17.19
CA ASP A 268 -3.26 -13.87 -15.90
C ASP A 268 -3.39 -12.91 -14.69
N THR A 269 -3.94 -11.72 -14.89
CA THR A 269 -4.24 -10.76 -13.82
C THR A 269 -5.71 -10.73 -13.45
N ASN A 270 -6.01 -10.18 -12.26
CA ASN A 270 -7.39 -9.94 -11.85
C ASN A 270 -8.11 -8.97 -12.81
N GLN A 271 -7.39 -7.96 -13.29
CA GLN A 271 -7.90 -6.95 -14.21
C GLN A 271 -8.32 -7.60 -15.53
N GLU A 272 -7.52 -8.51 -16.07
CA GLU A 272 -7.88 -9.26 -17.27
C GLU A 272 -9.16 -10.09 -17.06
N GLU A 273 -9.29 -10.76 -15.91
CA GLU A 273 -10.51 -11.51 -15.60
C GLU A 273 -11.75 -10.60 -15.55
N ILE A 274 -11.62 -9.41 -14.94
CA ILE A 274 -12.70 -8.42 -14.82
C ILE A 274 -13.11 -7.93 -16.21
N VAL A 275 -12.16 -7.47 -17.03
CA VAL A 275 -12.42 -6.94 -18.39
C VAL A 275 -13.07 -8.02 -19.27
N LYS A 276 -12.51 -9.24 -19.30
CA LYS A 276 -13.10 -10.36 -20.05
C LYS A 276 -14.52 -10.71 -19.59
N TYR A 277 -14.81 -10.55 -18.29
CA TYR A 277 -16.15 -10.79 -17.77
C TYR A 277 -17.11 -9.68 -18.20
N TYR A 278 -16.68 -8.41 -18.17
CA TYR A 278 -17.44 -7.26 -18.64
C TYR A 278 -17.83 -7.42 -20.12
N ASP A 279 -16.87 -7.61 -21.02
CA ASP A 279 -17.08 -7.77 -22.47
C ASP A 279 -18.08 -8.90 -22.80
N LYS A 280 -18.08 -9.93 -21.96
CA LYS A 280 -18.94 -11.11 -22.14
C LYS A 280 -20.35 -10.92 -21.59
N LYS A 281 -20.56 -9.99 -20.64
CA LYS A 281 -21.76 -10.00 -19.79
C LYS A 281 -22.57 -8.72 -19.80
N CYS A 282 -22.01 -7.54 -20.06
CA CYS A 282 -22.69 -6.26 -19.80
C CYS A 282 -23.44 -5.67 -21.02
#